data_AF-A0A1S3EIE4-F1
#
_entry.id   AF-A0A1S3EIE4-F1
#
_cell.length_a   1.000
_cell.length_b   1.000
_cell.length_c   1.000
_cell.angle_alpha   90.00
_cell.angle_beta   90.00
_cell.angle_gamma   90.00
#
_symmetry.space_group_name_H-M   'P 1'
#
loop_
_entity.id
_entity.type
_entity.pdbx_description
1 polymer ?
#
loop_
_entity_poly.entity_id
_entity_poly.type
_entity_poly.pdbx_seq_one_letter_code
_entity_poly.pdbx_strand_id
1 'polypeptide(L)'
;MVVPEVDKNLLEELESMGFSTARATRALHFSGNASLEAAVTWIENHEDRPDIDEMPLVPAVSKAKATKASLTPEETNAILRDLREKARKKKEEEEKRMEREREKVFCKLIRLLLTYLTEFHH
;
A
#
# COMPACT_ATOMS: atom_id res chain seq x y z
N MET A 1 -5.50 26.12 11.68
CA MET A 1 -6.17 24.85 11.37
C MET A 1 -7.51 25.21 10.75
N VAL A 2 -7.86 24.65 9.60
CA VAL A 2 -9.09 25.00 8.85
C VAL A 2 -9.85 23.71 8.58
N VAL A 3 -11.19 23.77 8.66
CA VAL A 3 -12.06 22.63 8.32
C VAL A 3 -11.87 22.32 6.83
N PRO A 4 -11.62 21.06 6.43
CA PRO A 4 -11.40 20.75 5.02
C PRO A 4 -12.66 21.03 4.20
N GLU A 5 -12.47 21.67 3.05
CA GLU A 5 -13.56 21.97 2.12
C GLU A 5 -13.98 20.68 1.41
N VAL A 6 -15.18 20.19 1.73
CA VAL A 6 -15.78 18.96 1.18
C VAL A 6 -17.04 19.28 0.39
N ASP A 7 -17.44 18.37 -0.49
CA ASP A 7 -18.64 18.55 -1.30
C ASP A 7 -19.90 18.60 -0.43
N LYS A 8 -20.58 19.74 -0.46
CA LYS A 8 -21.74 20.03 0.40
C LYS A 8 -22.89 19.05 0.16
N ASN A 9 -23.12 18.63 -1.09
CA ASN A 9 -24.18 17.69 -1.42
C ASN A 9 -23.93 16.31 -0.78
N LEU A 10 -22.70 15.81 -0.86
CA LEU A 10 -22.33 14.53 -0.24
C LEU A 10 -22.32 14.62 1.28
N LEU A 11 -21.95 15.78 1.82
CA LEU A 11 -22.01 16.05 3.25
C LEU A 11 -23.45 16.04 3.77
N GLU A 12 -24.38 16.72 3.08
CA GLU A 12 -25.82 16.70 3.41
C GLU A 12 -26.42 15.29 3.34
N GLU A 13 -26.02 14.49 2.34
CA GLU A 13 -26.45 13.08 2.24
C GLU A 13 -25.96 12.25 3.44
N LEU A 14 -24.69 12.39 3.84
CA LEU A 14 -24.15 11.71 5.02
C LEU A 14 -24.81 12.17 6.32
N GLU A 15 -25.10 13.46 6.45
CA GLU A 15 -25.84 14.00 7.59
C GLU A 15 -27.28 13.46 7.63
N SER A 16 -27.92 13.32 6.47
CA SER A 16 -29.25 12.70 6.33
C SER A 16 -29.26 11.22 6.72
N MET A 17 -28.13 10.51 6.50
CA MET A 17 -27.93 9.14 6.99
C MET A 17 -27.70 9.05 8.50
N GLY A 18 -27.50 10.19 9.19
CA GLY A 18 -27.28 10.26 10.63
C GLY A 18 -25.81 10.31 11.05
N PHE A 19 -24.87 10.51 10.11
CA PHE A 19 -23.47 10.73 10.46
C PHE A 19 -23.24 12.16 10.96
N SER A 20 -22.35 12.33 11.95
CA SER A 20 -21.97 13.66 12.44
C SER A 20 -21.23 14.44 11.35
N THR A 21 -21.38 15.77 11.32
CA THR A 21 -20.69 16.64 10.35
C THR A 21 -19.17 16.44 10.39
N ALA A 22 -18.60 16.20 11.57
CA ALA A 22 -17.17 15.92 11.75
C ALA A 22 -16.77 14.61 11.05
N ARG A 23 -17.52 13.53 11.30
CA ARG A 23 -17.31 12.20 10.69
C ARG A 23 -17.48 12.25 9.18
N ALA A 24 -18.54 12.89 8.69
CA ALA A 24 -18.81 13.07 7.26
C ALA A 24 -17.69 13.85 6.57
N THR A 25 -17.30 14.99 7.15
CA THR A 25 -16.20 15.84 6.65
C THR A 25 -14.88 15.07 6.59
N ARG A 26 -14.59 14.28 7.63
CA ARG A 26 -13.37 13.46 7.70
C ARG A 26 -13.37 12.38 6.63
N ALA A 27 -14.48 11.65 6.53
CA ALA A 27 -14.64 10.58 5.57
C ALA A 27 -14.53 11.07 4.13
N LEU A 28 -15.20 12.19 3.80
CA LEU A 28 -15.12 12.82 2.49
C LEU A 28 -13.68 13.28 2.17
N HIS A 29 -13.02 13.89 3.15
CA HIS A 29 -11.64 14.33 2.97
C HIS A 29 -10.67 13.16 2.71
N PHE A 30 -10.79 12.03 3.43
CA PHE A 30 -9.90 10.88 3.27
C PHE A 30 -10.29 9.93 2.13
N SER A 31 -11.58 9.82 1.80
CA SER A 31 -12.06 9.11 0.61
C SER A 31 -11.75 9.87 -0.68
N GLY A 32 -11.38 11.15 -0.57
CA GLY A 32 -11.00 12.00 -1.68
C GLY A 32 -12.20 12.55 -2.43
N ASN A 33 -13.32 12.81 -1.74
CA ASN A 33 -14.54 13.37 -2.32
C ASN A 33 -15.03 12.60 -3.57
N ALA A 34 -14.76 11.30 -3.67
CA ALA A 34 -15.00 10.53 -4.89
C ALA A 34 -16.49 10.14 -5.07
N SER A 35 -17.14 9.70 -3.99
CA SER A 35 -18.55 9.33 -3.95
C SER A 35 -19.03 9.16 -2.51
N LEU A 36 -20.36 9.15 -2.32
CA LEU A 36 -20.99 8.83 -1.02
C LEU A 36 -20.53 7.46 -0.50
N GLU A 37 -20.59 6.44 -1.34
CA GLU A 37 -20.20 5.06 -1.00
C GLU A 37 -18.74 4.96 -0.55
N ALA A 38 -17.82 5.69 -1.19
CA ALA A 38 -16.42 5.72 -0.81
C ALA A 38 -16.22 6.38 0.57
N ALA A 39 -17.01 7.41 0.89
CA ALA A 39 -17.02 8.02 2.21
C ALA A 39 -17.59 7.06 3.27
N VAL A 40 -18.71 6.40 3.01
CA VAL A 40 -19.31 5.41 3.93
C VAL A 40 -18.35 4.25 4.18
N THR A 41 -17.75 3.69 3.12
CA THR A 41 -16.73 2.64 3.25
C THR A 41 -15.54 3.10 4.10
N TRP A 42 -15.15 4.38 4.00
CA TRP A 42 -14.10 4.92 4.86
C TRP A 42 -14.54 4.97 6.33
N ILE A 43 -15.77 5.42 6.60
CA ILE A 43 -16.36 5.46 7.95
C ILE A 43 -16.37 4.06 8.55
N GLU A 44 -16.93 3.07 7.86
CA GLU A 44 -17.02 1.68 8.35
C GLU A 44 -15.64 1.10 8.72
N ASN A 45 -14.63 1.36 7.90
CA ASN A 45 -13.27 0.87 8.18
C ASN A 45 -12.59 1.58 9.36
N HIS A 46 -13.14 2.70 9.84
CA HIS A 46 -12.51 3.57 10.84
C HIS A 46 -13.47 3.96 11.99
N GLU A 47 -14.67 3.39 12.07
CA GLU A 47 -15.72 3.79 13.01
C GLU A 47 -15.38 3.49 14.47
N ASP A 48 -14.53 2.48 14.69
CA ASP A 48 -14.03 2.08 16.00
C ASP A 48 -13.05 3.09 16.61
N ARG A 49 -12.65 4.11 15.84
CA ARG A 49 -11.69 5.11 16.30
C ARG A 49 -12.39 6.15 17.19
N PRO A 50 -11.92 6.36 18.43
CA PRO A 50 -12.52 7.35 19.33
C PRO A 50 -12.38 8.78 18.81
N ASP A 51 -11.45 9.02 17.88
CA ASP A 51 -11.24 10.33 17.26
C ASP A 51 -12.18 10.61 16.07
N ILE A 52 -13.02 9.65 15.64
CA ILE A 52 -13.79 9.80 14.39
C ILE A 52 -14.83 10.94 14.43
N ASP A 53 -15.40 11.22 15.59
CA ASP A 53 -16.38 12.30 15.78
C ASP A 53 -15.73 13.65 16.13
N GLU A 54 -14.40 13.70 16.24
CA GLU A 54 -13.67 14.96 16.38
C GLU A 54 -13.47 15.63 15.01
N MET A 55 -13.73 16.93 14.95
CA MET A 55 -13.56 17.72 13.75
C MET A 55 -12.09 17.66 13.29
N PRO A 56 -11.79 17.14 12.08
CA PRO A 56 -10.41 17.05 11.61
C PRO A 56 -9.83 18.44 11.41
N LEU A 57 -8.87 18.81 12.25
CA LEU A 57 -8.13 20.06 12.14
C LEU A 57 -6.95 19.86 11.19
N VAL A 58 -7.15 20.17 9.90
CA VAL A 58 -6.05 20.12 8.92
C VAL A 58 -5.30 21.46 8.85
N PRO A 59 -3.97 21.46 8.69
CA PRO A 59 -3.21 22.67 8.36
C PRO A 59 -3.74 23.28 7.05
N ALA A 60 -3.88 24.60 7.00
CA ALA A 60 -4.45 25.36 5.88
C ALA A 60 -3.54 25.42 4.64
N VAL A 61 -2.84 24.33 4.32
CA VAL A 61 -2.11 24.18 3.05
C VAL A 61 -3.08 23.51 2.07
N SER A 62 -3.58 24.37 1.21
CA SER A 62 -4.57 24.19 0.18
C SER A 62 -4.32 22.99 -0.75
N LYS A 63 -5.42 22.28 -1.02
CA LYS A 63 -5.83 21.68 -2.29
C LYS A 63 -5.21 20.34 -2.72
N ALA A 64 -6.13 19.39 -2.93
CA ALA A 64 -6.00 18.18 -3.73
C ALA A 64 -5.22 17.00 -3.12
N LYS A 65 -5.91 16.18 -2.32
CA LYS A 65 -5.65 14.73 -2.28
C LYS A 65 -6.85 13.90 -2.75
N ALA A 66 -7.65 14.51 -3.62
CA ALA A 66 -8.51 13.87 -4.59
C ALA A 66 -7.88 13.93 -6.00
N THR A 67 -6.55 13.96 -6.11
CA THR A 67 -5.86 13.67 -7.37
C THR A 67 -4.55 12.97 -7.04
N LYS A 68 -4.22 11.98 -7.86
CA LYS A 68 -2.86 11.45 -8.00
C LYS A 68 -1.86 12.62 -8.08
N ALA A 69 -0.66 12.41 -7.55
CA ALA A 69 0.53 13.25 -7.69
C ALA A 69 0.67 14.45 -6.74
N SER A 70 1.31 14.21 -5.59
CA SER A 70 2.23 15.18 -5.00
C SER A 70 3.32 14.44 -4.21
N LEU A 71 4.12 13.70 -4.96
CA LEU A 71 5.54 14.00 -4.95
C LEU A 71 5.76 14.82 -6.23
N THR A 72 6.80 15.65 -6.32
CA THR A 72 7.14 16.29 -7.60
C THR A 72 7.12 15.23 -8.73
N PRO A 73 6.80 15.58 -9.98
CA PRO A 73 6.88 14.62 -11.08
C PRO A 73 8.27 13.97 -11.13
N GLU A 74 9.29 14.62 -10.60
CA GLU A 74 10.63 14.10 -10.44
C GLU A 74 10.75 13.05 -9.32
N GLU A 75 10.25 13.33 -8.11
CA GLU A 75 10.30 12.41 -6.97
C GLU A 75 9.38 11.19 -7.12
N THR A 76 8.17 11.34 -7.69
CA THR A 76 7.29 10.20 -8.01
C THR A 76 7.96 9.25 -9.01
N ASN A 77 8.59 9.80 -10.05
CA ASN A 77 9.33 9.01 -11.04
C ASN A 77 10.60 8.39 -10.44
N ALA A 78 11.27 9.07 -9.52
CA ALA A 78 12.43 8.52 -8.80
C ALA A 78 12.02 7.34 -7.91
N ILE A 79 10.92 7.44 -7.16
CA ILE A 79 10.39 6.36 -6.33
C ILE A 79 9.95 5.17 -7.21
N LEU A 80 9.28 5.42 -8.33
CA LEU A 80 8.88 4.37 -9.27
C LEU A 80 10.09 3.65 -9.89
N ARG A 81 11.15 4.39 -10.22
CA ARG A 81 12.41 3.83 -10.74
C ARG A 81 13.15 2.99 -9.70
N ASP A 82 13.32 3.49 -8.49
CA ASP A 82 13.97 2.78 -7.39
C ASP A 82 13.22 1.49 -7.02
N LEU A 83 11.88 1.53 -6.98
CA LEU A 83 11.06 0.33 -6.78
C LEU A 83 11.26 -0.70 -7.89
N ARG A 84 11.36 -0.28 -9.14
CA ARG A 84 11.60 -1.16 -10.29
C ARG A 84 13.01 -1.76 -10.27
N GLU A 85 14.02 -0.99 -9.90
CA GLU A 85 15.40 -1.46 -9.75
C GLU A 85 15.53 -2.45 -8.60
N LYS A 86 14.91 -2.16 -7.45
CA LYS A 86 14.83 -3.09 -6.32
C LYS A 86 14.13 -4.40 -6.71
N ALA A 87 13.06 -4.35 -7.48
CA ALA A 87 12.38 -5.54 -7.98
C ALA A 87 13.26 -6.36 -8.93
N ARG A 88 13.99 -5.71 -9.85
CA ARG A 88 14.91 -6.39 -10.77
C ARG A 88 16.08 -7.02 -10.02
N LYS A 89 16.68 -6.28 -9.08
CA LYS A 89 17.79 -6.75 -8.25
C LYS A 89 17.38 -7.92 -7.35
N LYS A 90 16.17 -7.84 -6.76
CA LYS A 90 15.62 -8.94 -5.95
C LYS A 90 15.38 -10.19 -6.80
N LYS A 91 14.84 -10.04 -8.01
CA LYS A 91 14.64 -11.17 -8.94
C LYS A 91 15.97 -11.82 -9.34
N GLU A 92 16.97 -11.02 -9.68
CA GLU A 92 18.31 -11.51 -10.06
C GLU A 92 19.02 -12.21 -8.90
N GLU A 93 18.92 -11.66 -7.68
CA GLU A 93 19.50 -12.29 -6.48
C GLU A 93 18.80 -13.61 -6.13
N GLU A 94 17.48 -13.67 -6.29
CA GLU A 94 16.69 -14.89 -6.12
C GLU A 94 17.05 -15.93 -7.18
N GLU A 95 17.18 -15.55 -8.44
CA GLU A 95 17.59 -16.44 -9.53
C GLU A 95 19.00 -16.99 -9.30
N LYS A 96 19.96 -16.13 -8.91
CA LYS A 96 21.32 -16.54 -8.55
C LYS A 96 21.36 -17.41 -7.29
N ARG A 97 20.41 -17.22 -6.36
CA ARG A 97 20.25 -18.10 -5.19
C ARG A 97 19.71 -19.45 -5.64
N MET A 98 18.73 -19.49 -6.54
CA MET A 98 18.16 -20.72 -7.08
C MET A 98 19.17 -21.50 -7.92
N GLU A 99 20.00 -20.82 -8.71
CA GLU A 99 21.08 -21.46 -9.48
C GLU A 99 22.12 -22.11 -8.56
N ARG A 100 22.59 -21.38 -7.54
CA ARG A 100 23.48 -21.94 -6.51
C ARG A 100 22.87 -23.15 -5.80
N GLU A 101 21.57 -23.12 -5.49
CA GLU A 101 20.89 -24.28 -4.89
C GLU A 101 20.78 -25.45 -5.88
N ARG A 102 20.49 -25.20 -7.16
CA ARG A 102 20.50 -26.24 -8.20
C ARG A 102 21.86 -26.90 -8.36
N GLU A 103 22.94 -26.10 -8.42
CA GLU A 103 24.31 -26.60 -8.49
C GLU A 103 24.68 -27.41 -7.24
N LYS A 104 24.32 -26.93 -6.04
CA LYS A 104 24.51 -27.70 -4.80
C LYS A 104 23.78 -29.02 -4.82
N VAL A 105 22.52 -29.05 -5.27
CA VAL A 105 21.74 -30.28 -5.41
C VAL A 105 22.41 -31.23 -6.39
N PHE A 106 22.86 -30.72 -7.54
CA PHE A 106 23.59 -31.50 -8.54
C PHE A 106 24.89 -32.10 -7.96
N CYS A 107 25.72 -31.27 -7.33
CA CYS A 107 26.95 -31.70 -6.67
C CYS A 107 26.69 -32.70 -5.53
N LYS A 108 25.63 -32.51 -4.75
CA LYS A 108 25.24 -33.42 -3.66
C LYS A 108 24.79 -34.77 -4.19
N LEU A 109 24.05 -34.79 -5.30
CA LEU A 109 23.61 -36.01 -5.96
C LEU A 109 24.81 -36.78 -6.56
N ILE A 110 25.72 -36.08 -7.24
CA ILE A 110 26.97 -36.69 -7.75
C ILE A 110 27.77 -37.31 -6.60
N ARG A 111 27.94 -36.57 -5.49
CA ARG A 111 28.68 -37.07 -4.32
C ARG A 111 28.02 -38.32 -3.74
N LEU A 112 26.70 -38.35 -3.62
CA LEU A 112 25.96 -39.50 -3.10
C LEU A 112 26.11 -40.73 -4.00
N LEU A 113 26.05 -40.55 -5.32
CA LEU A 113 26.26 -41.63 -6.29
C LEU A 113 27.68 -42.19 -6.22
N LEU A 114 28.70 -41.33 -6.10
CA LEU A 114 30.09 -41.78 -5.95
C LEU A 114 30.27 -42.60 -4.67
N THR A 115 29.74 -42.13 -3.53
CA THR A 115 29.78 -42.87 -2.27
C THR A 115 29.10 -44.23 -2.38
N TYR A 116 27.90 -44.27 -2.97
CA TYR A 116 27.17 -45.53 -3.19
C TYR A 116 27.96 -46.50 -4.06
N LEU A 117 28.56 -46.05 -5.16
CA LEU A 117 29.38 -46.88 -6.03
C LEU A 117 30.64 -47.39 -5.32
N THR A 118 31.29 -46.58 -4.48
CA THR A 118 32.44 -47.05 -3.70
C THR A 118 32.07 -48.05 -2.61
N GLU A 119 30.91 -47.91 -1.97
CA GLU A 119 30.48 -48.82 -0.90
C GLU A 119 29.88 -50.12 -1.43
N PHE A 120 29.22 -50.12 -2.60
CA PHE A 120 28.64 -51.33 -3.21
C PHE A 120 29.64 -52.16 -4.03
N HIS A 121 30.81 -51.61 -4.34
CA HIS A 121 31.82 -52.28 -5.18
C HIS A 121 33.01 -52.83 -4.36
N HIS A 122 32.84 -52.91 -3.03
CA HIS A 122 33.71 -53.59 -2.06
C HIS A 122 32.94 -54.77 -1.44
#